data_AF-A0A0R3KSK3-F1
#
_entry.id   AF-A0A0R3KSK3-F1
#
_cell.length_a   1.000
_cell.length_b   1.000
_cell.length_c   1.000
_cell.angle_alpha   90.00
_cell.angle_beta   90.00
_cell.angle_gamma   90.00
#
_symmetry.space_group_name_H-M   'P 1'
#
loop_
_entity.id
_entity.type
_entity.pdbx_description
1 polymer ?
#
loop_
_entity_poly.entity_id
_entity_poly.type
_entity_poly.pdbx_seq_one_letter_code
_entity_poly.pdbx_strand_id
1 'polypeptide(L)'
;MSDDAAPGKELGSGVPAGAISRELLIINKRGLHARASAKFVQMVERFNAEVWVTRGNETVGGTSIMGLMMLAAGPGTTVTVSATGPEAQAAVDAIAALIADKFNEEGV
;
A
#
# COMPACT_ATOMS: atom_id res chain seq x y z
N MET A 1 -22.10 37.14 -1.84
CA MET A 1 -20.68 37.43 -1.54
C MET A 1 -20.56 37.30 -0.04
N SER A 2 -19.93 36.29 0.54
CA SER A 2 -18.71 35.62 0.10
C SER A 2 -18.76 34.12 0.42
N ASP A 3 -18.27 33.35 -0.54
CA ASP A 3 -17.97 31.92 -0.45
C ASP A 3 -16.81 31.74 0.54
N ASP A 4 -17.06 31.08 1.68
CA ASP A 4 -16.02 30.52 2.54
C ASP A 4 -15.93 29.01 2.24
N ALA A 5 -15.41 28.71 1.04
CA ALA A 5 -14.96 27.37 0.74
C ALA A 5 -13.52 27.24 1.26
N ALA A 6 -13.38 26.75 2.49
CA ALA A 6 -12.10 26.24 2.98
C ALA A 6 -11.53 25.25 1.94
N PRO A 7 -10.24 25.31 1.57
CA PRO A 7 -9.67 24.32 0.67
C PRO A 7 -9.74 22.96 1.36
N GLY A 8 -10.62 22.11 0.83
CA GLY A 8 -10.78 20.74 1.29
C GLY A 8 -9.43 20.05 1.30
N LYS A 9 -9.08 19.45 2.43
CA LYS A 9 -8.01 18.46 2.51
C LYS A 9 -8.42 17.32 1.58
N GLU A 10 -7.85 17.28 0.37
CA GLU A 10 -8.14 16.26 -0.65
C GLU A 10 -7.62 14.89 -0.20
N LEU A 11 -8.33 14.28 0.74
CA LEU A 11 -8.23 12.87 1.07
C LEU A 11 -9.02 12.09 0.02
N GLY A 12 -8.30 11.57 -0.97
CA GLY A 12 -8.83 10.56 -1.90
C GLY A 12 -8.79 10.96 -3.37
N SER A 13 -7.60 10.93 -3.99
CA SER A 13 -7.44 10.76 -5.45
C SER A 13 -6.03 10.34 -5.86
N GLY A 14 -5.26 9.70 -4.96
CA GLY A 14 -3.82 9.46 -5.18
C GLY A 14 -3.48 8.33 -6.16
N VAL A 15 -4.44 7.49 -6.54
CA VAL A 15 -4.23 6.36 -7.45
C VAL A 15 -4.69 6.75 -8.86
N PRO A 16 -3.83 6.65 -9.89
CA PRO A 16 -4.21 6.97 -11.26
C PRO A 16 -5.35 6.10 -11.79
N ALA A 17 -6.21 6.69 -12.63
CA ALA A 17 -7.22 5.94 -13.36
C ALA A 17 -6.55 4.88 -14.26
N GLY A 18 -7.01 3.63 -14.20
CA GLY A 18 -6.44 2.51 -14.95
C GLY A 18 -5.33 1.74 -14.23
N ALA A 19 -5.01 2.07 -12.98
CA ALA A 19 -4.16 1.24 -12.15
C ALA A 19 -4.75 -0.16 -11.96
N ILE A 20 -3.89 -1.17 -11.98
CA ILE A 20 -4.25 -2.54 -11.59
C ILE A 20 -4.32 -2.57 -10.07
N SER A 21 -5.42 -3.05 -9.52
CA SER A 21 -5.67 -3.03 -8.08
C SER A 21 -6.03 -4.42 -7.55
N ARG A 22 -5.57 -4.73 -6.34
CA ARG A 22 -5.93 -5.95 -5.63
C ARG A 22 -6.12 -5.67 -4.14
N GLU A 23 -7.21 -6.20 -3.59
CA GLU A 23 -7.45 -6.22 -2.15
C GLU A 23 -6.68 -7.38 -1.51
N LEU A 24 -5.93 -7.07 -0.44
CA LEU A 24 -5.04 -7.99 0.23
C LEU A 24 -5.26 -7.91 1.74
N LEU A 25 -5.47 -9.07 2.38
CA LEU A 25 -5.64 -9.18 3.82
C LEU A 25 -4.28 -9.23 4.52
N ILE A 26 -4.04 -8.32 5.46
CA ILE A 26 -2.85 -8.33 6.30
C ILE A 26 -2.97 -9.42 7.36
N ILE A 27 -2.16 -10.47 7.22
CA ILE A 27 -2.23 -11.69 8.06
C ILE A 27 -1.01 -11.92 8.96
N ASN A 28 0.03 -11.09 8.86
CA ASN A 28 1.18 -11.18 9.78
C ASN A 28 0.83 -10.59 11.16
N LYS A 29 1.52 -11.05 12.21
CA LYS A 29 1.15 -10.77 13.62
C LYS A 29 1.09 -9.29 14.00
N ARG A 30 1.86 -8.43 13.34
CA ARG A 30 2.07 -7.03 13.74
C ARG A 30 1.66 -6.03 12.65
N GLY A 31 1.12 -6.51 11.52
CA GLY A 31 0.72 -5.66 10.40
C GLY A 31 1.89 -4.98 9.66
N LEU A 32 1.63 -3.82 9.05
CA LEU A 32 2.65 -2.98 8.38
C LEU A 32 3.53 -2.20 9.37
N HIS A 33 4.26 -2.91 10.24
CA HIS A 33 5.31 -2.32 11.08
C HIS A 33 6.63 -2.15 10.31
N ALA A 34 7.62 -1.51 10.93
CA ALA A 34 8.90 -1.13 10.28
C ALA A 34 9.53 -2.21 9.39
N ARG A 35 9.71 -3.44 9.89
CA ARG A 35 10.32 -4.55 9.12
C ARG A 35 9.42 -5.03 7.97
N ALA A 36 8.12 -5.19 8.20
CA ALA A 36 7.18 -5.57 7.14
C ALA A 36 7.11 -4.49 6.05
N SER A 37 7.03 -3.21 6.45
CA SER A 37 7.06 -2.06 5.55
C SER A 37 8.37 -1.97 4.77
N ALA A 38 9.53 -2.24 5.40
CA ALA A 38 10.81 -2.29 4.70
C ALA A 38 10.84 -3.38 3.62
N LYS A 39 10.36 -4.60 3.93
CA LYS A 39 10.26 -5.69 2.95
C LYS A 39 9.28 -5.35 1.82
N PHE A 40 8.18 -4.68 2.12
CA PHE A 40 7.24 -4.19 1.11
C PHE A 40 7.91 -3.21 0.15
N VAL A 41 8.58 -2.17 0.68
CA VAL A 41 9.31 -1.18 -0.12
C VAL A 41 10.37 -1.86 -0.99
N GLN A 42 11.19 -2.72 -0.38
CA GLN A 42 12.21 -3.49 -1.11
C GLN A 42 11.62 -4.36 -2.23
N MET A 43 10.40 -4.88 -2.07
CA MET A 43 9.73 -5.63 -3.12
C MET A 43 9.26 -4.72 -4.25
N VAL A 44 8.64 -3.58 -3.93
CA VAL A 44 8.18 -2.59 -4.91
C VAL A 44 9.34 -2.09 -5.77
N GLU A 45 10.48 -1.76 -5.17
CA GLU A 45 11.67 -1.22 -5.85
C GLU A 45 12.30 -2.18 -6.88
N ARG A 46 11.87 -3.45 -6.94
CA ARG A 46 12.35 -4.43 -7.92
C ARG A 46 11.65 -4.33 -9.27
N PHE A 47 10.59 -3.54 -9.37
CA PHE A 47 9.76 -3.45 -10.55
C PHE A 47 9.75 -2.02 -11.11
N ASN A 48 9.69 -1.91 -12.42
CA ASN A 48 9.35 -0.67 -13.12
C ASN A 48 7.83 -0.44 -13.05
N ALA A 49 7.36 -0.11 -11.86
CA ALA A 49 5.98 0.19 -11.56
C ALA A 49 5.89 1.24 -10.45
N GLU A 50 4.90 2.12 -10.54
CA GLU A 50 4.52 2.98 -9.42
C GLU A 50 3.42 2.28 -8.64
N VAL A 51 3.56 2.24 -7.31
CA VAL A 51 2.69 1.46 -6.42
C VAL A 51 2.10 2.35 -5.35
N TRP A 52 0.83 2.13 -5.03
CA TRP A 52 0.10 2.76 -3.94
C TRP A 52 -0.53 1.71 -3.04
N VAL A 53 -0.66 2.07 -1.76
CA VAL A 53 -1.38 1.27 -0.76
C VAL A 53 -2.46 2.13 -0.15
N THR A 54 -3.70 1.65 -0.24
CA THR A 54 -4.89 2.32 0.28
C THR A 54 -5.49 1.51 1.42
N ARG A 55 -5.87 2.18 2.51
CA ARG A 55 -6.67 1.63 3.60
C ARG A 55 -7.79 2.61 3.92
N GLY A 56 -9.04 2.20 3.68
CA GLY A 56 -10.18 3.10 3.82
C GLY A 56 -10.06 4.29 2.85
N ASN A 57 -9.92 5.50 3.39
CA ASN A 57 -9.75 6.74 2.63
C ASN A 57 -8.30 7.24 2.58
N GLU A 58 -7.36 6.56 3.23
CA GLU A 58 -5.95 6.95 3.25
C GLU A 58 -5.16 6.18 2.19
N THR A 59 -4.35 6.88 1.41
CA THR A 59 -3.50 6.28 0.37
C THR A 59 -2.08 6.81 0.51
N VAL A 60 -1.09 5.92 0.43
CA VAL A 60 0.33 6.24 0.49
C VAL A 60 1.08 5.59 -0.67
N GLY A 61 2.25 6.12 -1.02
CA GLY A 61 3.14 5.47 -1.99
C GLY A 61 3.76 4.19 -1.41
N GLY A 62 3.86 3.15 -2.22
CA GLY A 62 4.42 1.84 -1.88
C GLY A 62 5.91 1.85 -1.58
N THR A 63 6.62 2.93 -1.90
CA THR A 63 8.04 3.16 -1.57
C THR A 63 8.24 3.98 -0.27
N SER A 64 7.16 4.50 0.33
CA SER A 64 7.25 5.27 1.57
C SER A 64 7.13 4.37 2.79
N ILE A 65 8.27 3.92 3.33
CA ILE A 65 8.29 3.09 4.54
C ILE A 65 7.52 3.75 5.70
N MET A 66 7.70 5.06 5.90
CA MET A 66 6.98 5.81 6.93
C MET A 66 5.48 5.89 6.64
N GLY A 67 5.10 6.12 5.38
CA GLY A 67 3.69 6.14 4.97
C GLY A 67 2.99 4.80 5.24
N LEU A 68 3.64 3.69 4.88
CA LEU A 68 3.12 2.34 5.14
C LEU A 68 2.96 2.05 6.63
N MET A 69 3.89 2.53 7.46
CA MET A 69 3.76 2.42 8.92
C MET A 69 2.62 3.27 9.47
N MET A 70 2.43 4.48 8.94
CA MET A 70 1.39 5.41 9.39
C MET A 70 -0.02 5.02 8.94
N LEU A 71 -0.16 4.26 7.85
CA LEU A 71 -1.45 3.65 7.45
C LEU A 71 -2.08 2.79 8.56
N ALA A 72 -1.27 2.33 9.52
CA ALA A 72 -1.71 1.54 10.67
C ALA A 72 -2.52 0.29 10.26
N ALA A 73 -2.12 -0.36 9.16
CA ALA A 73 -2.75 -1.59 8.69
C ALA A 73 -2.31 -2.77 9.57
N GLY A 74 -3.08 -2.99 10.64
CA GLY A 74 -2.89 -4.09 11.59
C GLY A 74 -3.40 -5.44 11.05
N PRO A 75 -3.16 -6.54 11.79
CA PRO A 75 -3.65 -7.86 11.43
C PRO A 75 -5.18 -7.86 11.23
N GLY A 76 -5.66 -8.58 10.22
CA GLY A 76 -7.08 -8.64 9.87
C GLY A 76 -7.60 -7.43 9.10
N THR A 77 -6.75 -6.44 8.81
CA THR A 77 -7.11 -5.30 7.95
C THR A 77 -6.92 -5.67 6.49
N THR A 78 -7.89 -5.29 5.64
CA THR A 78 -7.72 -5.31 4.18
C THR A 78 -7.11 -4.00 3.71
N VAL A 79 -6.10 -4.09 2.85
CA VAL A 79 -5.54 -2.97 2.10
C VAL A 79 -5.72 -3.20 0.61
N THR A 80 -5.88 -2.13 -0.15
CA THR A 80 -5.87 -2.18 -1.61
C THR A 80 -4.49 -1.77 -2.09
N VAL A 81 -3.81 -2.68 -2.79
CA VAL A 81 -2.55 -2.38 -3.46
C VAL A 81 -2.85 -2.11 -4.93
N SER A 82 -2.44 -0.95 -5.40
CA SER A 82 -2.66 -0.49 -6.76
C SER A 82 -1.33 -0.20 -7.43
N ALA A 83 -1.20 -0.50 -8.72
CA ALA A 83 0.02 -0.23 -9.46
C ALA A 83 -0.23 0.21 -10.90
N THR A 84 0.67 1.04 -11.43
CA THR A 84 0.74 1.44 -12.84
C THR A 84 2.16 1.24 -13.38
N GLY A 85 2.28 1.24 -14.71
CA GLY A 85 3.55 1.05 -15.40
C GLY A 85 3.73 -0.35 -16.00
N PRO A 86 4.85 -0.57 -16.72
CA PRO A 86 5.08 -1.79 -17.50
C PRO A 86 5.02 -3.08 -16.69
N GLU A 87 5.41 -3.04 -15.42
CA GLU A 87 5.46 -4.21 -14.54
C GLU A 87 4.41 -4.19 -13.42
N ALA A 88 3.35 -3.37 -13.57
CA ALA A 88 2.31 -3.19 -12.56
C ALA A 88 1.69 -4.51 -12.08
N GLN A 89 1.31 -5.40 -13.01
CA GLN A 89 0.72 -6.69 -12.67
C GLN A 89 1.69 -7.56 -11.87
N ALA A 90 2.96 -7.64 -12.32
CA ALA A 90 4.00 -8.42 -11.65
C ALA A 90 4.29 -7.88 -10.23
N ALA A 91 4.30 -6.55 -10.06
CA ALA A 91 4.47 -5.92 -8.76
C ALA A 91 3.32 -6.28 -7.79
N VAL A 92 2.07 -6.16 -8.24
CA VAL A 92 0.89 -6.53 -7.43
C VAL A 92 0.90 -8.02 -7.07
N ASP A 93 1.27 -8.90 -8.00
CA ASP A 93 1.36 -10.34 -7.75
C ASP A 93 2.47 -10.67 -6.73
N ALA A 94 3.65 -10.05 -6.85
CA ALA A 94 4.74 -10.26 -5.91
C ALA A 94 4.42 -9.74 -4.50
N ILE A 95 3.73 -8.60 -4.41
CA ILE A 95 3.27 -8.05 -3.12
C ILE A 95 2.21 -8.96 -2.50
N ALA A 96 1.28 -9.48 -3.30
CA ALA A 96 0.28 -10.43 -2.82
C ALA A 96 0.93 -11.69 -2.25
N ALA A 97 1.94 -12.24 -2.93
CA ALA A 97 2.73 -13.37 -2.43
C ALA A 97 3.48 -13.03 -1.15
N LEU A 98 4.12 -11.85 -1.08
CA LEU A 98 4.83 -11.40 0.13
C LEU A 98 3.90 -11.30 1.36
N ILE A 99 2.69 -10.78 1.18
CA ILE A 99 1.69 -10.68 2.26
C ILE A 99 1.17 -12.08 2.65
N ALA A 100 0.92 -12.96 1.67
CA ALA A 100 0.52 -14.34 1.90
C ALA A 100 1.58 -15.13 2.68
N ASP A 101 2.86 -14.86 2.41
CA ASP A 101 4.01 -15.40 3.16
C ASP A 101 4.23 -14.69 4.51
N LYS A 102 3.29 -13.84 4.95
CA LYS A 102 3.34 -13.07 6.19
C LYS A 102 4.62 -12.24 6.29
N PHE A 103 5.06 -11.63 5.18
CA PHE A 103 6.33 -10.92 5.07
C PHE A 103 7.55 -11.76 5.48
N ASN A 104 7.48 -13.10 5.38
CA ASN A 104 8.51 -14.04 5.83
C ASN A 104 8.88 -13.81 7.31
N GLU A 105 7.87 -13.69 8.17
CA GLU A 105 8.04 -13.44 9.61
C GLU A 105 7.75 -14.66 10.49
N GLU A 106 7.56 -15.85 9.92
CA GLU A 106 7.33 -17.07 10.71
C GLU A 106 8.53 -17.37 11.62
N GLY A 107 8.27 -17.53 12.93
CA GLY A 107 9.28 -17.92 13.92
C GLY A 107 9.76 -16.82 14.88
N VAL A 108 9.16 -15.63 14.89
CA VAL A 108 9.38 -14.59 15.93
C VAL A 108 8.16 -14.42 16.83
#